data_AF-A0A3N0DJQ1-F1
#
_entry.id   AF-A0A3N0DJQ1-F1
#
_cell.length_a   1.000
_cell.length_b   1.000
_cell.length_c   1.000
_cell.angle_alpha   90.00
_cell.angle_beta   90.00
_cell.angle_gamma   90.00
#
_symmetry.space_group_name_H-M   'P 1'
#
loop_
_entity.id
_entity.type
_entity.pdbx_description
1 polymer ?
#
loop_
_entity_poly.entity_id
_entity_poly.type
_entity_poly.pdbx_seq_one_letter_code
_entity_poly.pdbx_strand_id
1 'polypeptide(L)'
;MKKALPAALGVLVLLLATACGGVKLTKTEQKISKTIATAISKPDDALLSKKDATCVADKFVGDVGEKKLKSAKAVAADDSYNTNGANVDKKTSNAFSKALLDCINEKDALKAYDKTVTTAFEKSTTGVLDDSDVTCFASKFVKTAGVQRLLSSQVITDTGEFNTAGADLDAKTSGNYADAFLGCVDYQKVQAQQVAKSDKTIDAAKLEACFKRTMPISDIKKLIVANQTQSSDATALNAASDKKASACAKSSKK
;
A
#
# COMPACT_ATOMS: atom_id res chain seq x y z
N MET A 1 58.37 -47.27 2.44
CA MET A 1 57.92 -46.19 3.36
C MET A 1 56.52 -45.75 2.94
N LYS A 2 55.57 -45.62 3.91
CA LYS A 2 54.24 -44.92 3.86
C LYS A 2 53.23 -45.44 2.80
N LYS A 3 52.22 -46.25 3.19
CA LYS A 3 50.88 -45.96 3.77
C LYS A 3 49.74 -45.71 2.74
N ALA A 4 48.72 -46.57 2.83
CA ALA A 4 47.26 -46.38 2.68
C ALA A 4 46.55 -46.23 1.30
N LEU A 5 45.58 -47.13 1.08
CA LEU A 5 44.35 -47.08 0.25
C LEU A 5 43.29 -46.05 0.81
N PRO A 6 42.03 -45.94 0.30
CA PRO A 6 41.50 -45.56 -1.02
C PRO A 6 40.36 -44.49 -0.88
N ALA A 7 39.72 -44.03 -1.98
CA ALA A 7 38.27 -43.71 -2.11
C ALA A 7 37.95 -42.61 -3.14
N ALA A 8 36.91 -42.91 -3.94
CA ALA A 8 35.95 -42.05 -4.62
C ALA A 8 36.12 -40.52 -4.56
N LEU A 9 36.00 -39.87 -5.73
CA LEU A 9 35.41 -38.54 -5.86
C LEU A 9 34.96 -38.30 -7.30
N GLY A 10 33.66 -38.54 -7.53
CA GLY A 10 32.92 -37.78 -8.52
C GLY A 10 32.78 -36.34 -8.03
N VAL A 11 32.98 -35.39 -8.94
CA VAL A 11 32.70 -33.96 -8.75
C VAL A 11 32.04 -33.52 -10.06
N LEU A 12 30.73 -33.70 -10.21
CA LEU A 12 29.70 -32.72 -9.86
C LEU A 12 30.18 -31.28 -10.09
N VAL A 13 29.99 -30.82 -11.33
CA VAL A 13 30.15 -29.42 -11.74
C VAL A 13 29.25 -28.57 -10.87
N LEU A 14 29.86 -27.76 -10.00
CA LEU A 14 29.19 -26.77 -9.18
C LEU A 14 28.42 -25.79 -10.07
N LEU A 15 27.10 -25.78 -9.91
CA LEU A 15 26.29 -24.60 -10.14
C LEU A 15 26.85 -23.46 -9.29
N LEU A 16 27.38 -22.43 -9.96
CA LEU A 16 27.60 -21.12 -9.39
C LEU A 16 26.23 -20.50 -9.07
N ALA A 17 25.67 -20.87 -7.92
CA ALA A 17 24.72 -20.04 -7.22
C ALA A 17 25.51 -18.79 -6.77
N THR A 18 25.20 -17.65 -7.34
CA THR A 18 25.56 -16.34 -6.79
C THR A 18 25.00 -16.29 -5.37
N ALA A 19 25.85 -16.55 -4.39
CA ALA A 19 25.53 -16.47 -2.98
C ALA A 19 25.21 -15.02 -2.63
N CYS A 20 23.93 -14.67 -2.61
CA CYS A 20 23.45 -13.58 -1.79
C CYS A 20 23.78 -13.95 -0.33
N GLY A 21 24.62 -13.14 0.34
CA GLY A 21 25.03 -13.35 1.73
C GLY A 21 23.88 -13.23 2.73
N GLY A 22 22.98 -14.20 2.73
CA GLY A 22 21.83 -14.30 3.63
C GLY A 22 22.17 -15.06 4.90
N VAL A 23 21.50 -14.68 5.99
CA VAL A 23 21.51 -15.41 7.27
C VAL A 23 21.12 -16.88 7.02
N LYS A 24 21.90 -17.82 7.58
CA LYS A 24 21.62 -19.25 7.43
C LYS A 24 20.38 -19.62 8.24
N LEU A 25 19.25 -19.83 7.56
CA LEU A 25 17.98 -20.22 8.18
C LEU A 25 18.04 -21.61 8.81
N THR A 26 17.38 -21.77 9.96
CA THR A 26 17.10 -23.07 10.57
C THR A 26 16.13 -23.90 9.72
N LYS A 27 15.97 -25.20 10.03
CA LYS A 27 15.03 -26.08 9.31
C LYS A 27 13.58 -25.56 9.38
N THR A 28 13.17 -25.06 10.54
CA THR A 28 11.82 -24.50 10.73
C THR A 28 11.66 -23.19 9.96
N GLU A 29 12.65 -22.30 10.02
CA GLU A 29 12.64 -21.06 9.23
C GLU A 29 12.64 -21.30 7.72
N GLN A 30 13.31 -22.35 7.23
CA GLN A 30 13.22 -22.75 5.83
C GLN A 30 11.80 -23.22 5.45
N LYS A 31 11.10 -23.91 6.36
CA LYS A 31 9.71 -24.31 6.15
C LYS A 31 8.79 -23.08 6.10
N ILE A 32 8.96 -22.15 7.04
CA ILE A 32 8.22 -20.87 7.08
C ILE A 32 8.51 -20.04 5.82
N SER A 33 9.77 -19.93 5.42
CA SER A 33 10.15 -19.19 4.20
C SER A 33 9.44 -19.77 2.97
N LYS A 34 9.37 -21.10 2.84
CA LYS A 34 8.64 -21.74 1.73
C LYS A 34 7.15 -21.44 1.73
N THR A 35 6.50 -21.41 2.90
CA THR A 35 5.06 -21.08 2.98
C THR A 35 4.81 -19.62 2.59
N ILE A 36 5.66 -18.70 3.05
CA ILE A 36 5.62 -17.28 2.67
C ILE A 36 5.87 -17.10 1.17
N ALA A 37 6.94 -17.69 0.63
CA ALA A 37 7.28 -17.60 -0.79
C ALA A 37 6.14 -18.11 -1.68
N THR A 38 5.47 -19.18 -1.26
CA THR A 38 4.28 -19.70 -1.95
C THR A 38 3.12 -18.71 -1.92
N ALA A 39 2.86 -18.10 -0.75
CA ALA A 39 1.78 -17.13 -0.59
C ALA A 39 1.99 -15.85 -1.42
N ILE A 40 3.22 -15.33 -1.53
CA ILE A 40 3.51 -14.07 -2.22
C ILE A 40 3.83 -14.23 -3.72
N SER A 41 3.95 -15.46 -4.23
CA SER A 41 4.21 -15.76 -5.65
C SER A 41 2.99 -16.18 -6.47
N LYS A 42 1.76 -15.89 -5.98
CA LYS A 42 0.47 -16.32 -6.59
C LYS A 42 0.48 -16.39 -8.14
N PRO A 43 -0.11 -17.44 -8.74
CA PRO A 43 0.12 -17.80 -10.15
C PRO A 43 -0.33 -16.79 -11.21
N ASP A 44 -1.36 -15.97 -10.96
CA ASP A 44 -2.04 -15.24 -12.05
C ASP A 44 -1.83 -13.72 -12.09
N ASP A 45 -1.20 -13.11 -11.08
CA ASP A 45 -0.90 -11.66 -11.06
C ASP A 45 0.12 -11.32 -9.95
N ALA A 46 1.00 -12.25 -9.57
CA ALA A 46 1.91 -12.02 -8.46
C ALA A 46 2.84 -10.83 -8.70
N LEU A 47 2.98 -10.03 -7.64
CA LEU A 47 4.01 -9.02 -7.50
C LEU A 47 5.41 -9.58 -7.79
N LEU A 48 5.64 -10.86 -7.44
CA LEU A 48 6.94 -11.49 -7.44
C LEU A 48 6.98 -12.77 -8.26
N SER A 49 8.05 -12.95 -9.03
CA SER A 49 8.38 -14.26 -9.58
C SER A 49 8.65 -15.26 -8.45
N LYS A 50 8.57 -16.57 -8.73
CA LYS A 50 8.91 -17.61 -7.73
C LYS A 50 10.31 -17.42 -7.13
N LYS A 51 11.27 -16.98 -7.94
CA LYS A 51 12.65 -16.72 -7.51
C LYS A 51 12.69 -15.52 -6.56
N ASP A 52 12.05 -14.42 -6.92
CA ASP A 52 12.05 -13.21 -6.11
C ASP A 52 11.27 -13.42 -4.82
N ALA A 53 10.13 -14.11 -4.88
CA ALA A 53 9.36 -14.49 -3.70
C ALA A 53 10.17 -15.33 -2.71
N THR A 54 10.97 -16.28 -3.21
CA THR A 54 11.87 -17.07 -2.37
C THR A 54 12.96 -16.18 -1.75
N CYS A 55 13.57 -15.29 -2.54
CA CYS A 55 14.55 -14.31 -2.04
C CYS A 55 13.96 -13.45 -0.91
N VAL A 56 12.76 -12.88 -1.13
CA VAL A 56 12.08 -12.02 -0.17
C VAL A 56 11.74 -12.80 1.09
N ALA A 57 11.17 -13.99 0.96
CA ALA A 57 10.81 -14.83 2.10
C ALA A 57 12.04 -15.23 2.93
N ASP A 58 13.14 -15.63 2.28
CA ASP A 58 14.37 -16.02 2.99
C ASP A 58 14.96 -14.85 3.78
N LYS A 59 15.03 -13.67 3.17
CA LYS A 59 15.52 -12.45 3.84
C LYS A 59 14.59 -12.00 4.96
N PHE A 60 13.28 -12.00 4.72
CA PHE A 60 12.28 -11.59 5.70
C PHE A 60 12.29 -12.50 6.92
N VAL A 61 12.29 -13.82 6.72
CA VAL A 61 12.38 -14.79 7.82
C VAL A 61 13.72 -14.68 8.54
N GLY A 62 14.82 -14.50 7.80
CA GLY A 62 16.16 -14.34 8.39
C GLY A 62 16.32 -13.08 9.23
N ASP A 63 15.63 -11.98 8.88
CA ASP A 63 15.68 -10.71 9.62
C ASP A 63 14.74 -10.70 10.84
N VAL A 64 13.53 -11.27 10.70
CA VAL A 64 12.53 -11.26 11.77
C VAL A 64 12.69 -12.42 12.75
N GLY A 65 12.97 -13.62 12.23
CA GLY A 65 13.08 -14.87 12.97
C GLY A 65 11.74 -15.51 13.33
N GLU A 66 11.73 -16.84 13.41
CA GLU A 66 10.53 -17.67 13.69
C GLU A 66 9.76 -17.18 14.92
N LYS A 67 10.46 -16.98 16.05
CA LYS A 67 9.83 -16.64 17.34
C LYS A 67 9.00 -15.36 17.24
N LYS A 68 9.55 -14.34 16.54
CA LYS A 68 8.86 -13.06 16.39
C LYS A 68 7.70 -13.20 15.42
N LEU A 69 7.86 -13.90 14.29
CA LEU A 69 6.78 -14.18 13.34
C LEU A 69 5.58 -14.87 14.00
N LYS A 70 5.83 -15.89 14.83
CA LYS A 70 4.77 -16.57 15.61
C LYS A 70 4.12 -15.65 16.64
N SER A 71 4.93 -14.90 17.40
CA SER A 71 4.40 -13.96 18.41
C SER A 71 3.55 -12.84 17.81
N ALA A 72 3.89 -12.39 16.59
CA ALA A 72 3.15 -11.38 15.85
C ALA A 72 1.94 -11.95 15.11
N LYS A 73 1.72 -13.28 15.16
CA LYS A 73 0.70 -14.00 14.39
C LYS A 73 0.85 -13.82 12.88
N ALA A 74 2.05 -13.56 12.38
CA ALA A 74 2.37 -13.62 10.96
C ALA A 74 2.35 -15.08 10.45
N VAL A 75 2.72 -16.01 11.33
CA VAL A 75 2.82 -17.44 11.09
C VAL A 75 2.10 -18.18 12.22
N ALA A 76 1.32 -19.21 11.89
CA ALA A 76 0.60 -20.03 12.86
C ALA A 76 1.52 -21.06 13.55
N ALA A 77 0.96 -21.78 14.54
CA ALA A 77 1.72 -22.76 15.32
C ALA A 77 2.24 -23.95 14.48
N ASP A 78 1.56 -24.26 13.36
CA ASP A 78 1.90 -25.32 12.41
C ASP A 78 2.86 -24.85 11.30
N ASP A 79 3.38 -23.62 11.43
CA ASP A 79 4.24 -22.92 10.47
C ASP A 79 3.54 -22.46 9.17
N SER A 80 2.21 -22.53 9.12
CA SER A 80 1.45 -21.95 8.01
C SER A 80 1.49 -20.42 8.06
N TYR A 81 1.54 -19.80 6.87
CA TYR A 81 1.56 -18.36 6.75
C TYR A 81 0.14 -17.80 6.82
N ASN A 82 -0.08 -16.80 7.68
CA ASN A 82 -1.37 -16.13 7.77
C ASN A 82 -1.49 -15.07 6.66
N THR A 83 -2.72 -14.87 6.16
CA THR A 83 -3.01 -13.82 5.17
C THR A 83 -2.54 -12.46 5.67
N ASN A 84 -1.79 -11.75 4.82
CA ASN A 84 -1.19 -10.46 5.14
C ASN A 84 -0.24 -10.50 6.36
N GLY A 85 0.34 -11.67 6.66
CA GLY A 85 1.19 -11.93 7.81
C GLY A 85 2.40 -10.99 7.91
N ALA A 86 2.92 -10.48 6.79
CA ALA A 86 4.08 -9.60 6.80
C ALA A 86 3.71 -8.20 7.31
N ASN A 87 2.44 -7.80 7.17
CA ASN A 87 1.96 -6.47 7.52
C ASN A 87 1.16 -6.43 8.84
N VAL A 88 1.26 -7.47 9.68
CA VAL A 88 0.55 -7.54 10.98
C VAL A 88 0.98 -6.47 11.96
N ASP A 89 2.24 -6.03 11.91
CA ASP A 89 2.74 -4.91 12.68
C ASP A 89 3.77 -4.08 11.88
N LYS A 90 4.06 -2.87 12.36
CA LYS A 90 5.00 -1.95 11.69
C LYS A 90 6.41 -2.52 11.57
N LYS A 91 6.85 -3.34 12.53
CA LYS A 91 8.20 -3.93 12.53
C LYS A 91 8.29 -5.03 11.47
N THR A 92 7.33 -5.95 11.41
CA THR A 92 7.28 -6.99 10.38
C THR A 92 7.14 -6.36 9.00
N SER A 93 6.29 -5.33 8.85
CA SER A 93 6.09 -4.69 7.55
C SER A 93 7.35 -3.98 7.06
N ASN A 94 8.09 -3.32 7.95
CA ASN A 94 9.38 -2.72 7.60
C ASN A 94 10.43 -3.77 7.18
N ALA A 95 10.51 -4.90 7.90
CA ALA A 95 11.42 -5.98 7.55
C ALA A 95 11.05 -6.61 6.19
N PHE A 96 9.76 -6.81 5.92
CA PHE A 96 9.27 -7.30 4.64
C PHE A 96 9.56 -6.32 3.51
N SER A 97 9.29 -5.03 3.71
CA SER A 97 9.59 -3.97 2.74
C SER A 97 11.08 -3.92 2.41
N LYS A 98 11.94 -4.05 3.43
CA LYS A 98 13.39 -4.14 3.24
C LYS A 98 13.77 -5.39 2.43
N ALA A 99 13.24 -6.55 2.78
CA ALA A 99 13.48 -7.80 2.06
C ALA A 99 13.02 -7.71 0.60
N LEU A 100 11.87 -7.07 0.35
CA LEU A 100 11.34 -6.81 -0.98
C LEU A 100 12.33 -5.96 -1.81
N LEU A 101 12.75 -4.82 -1.28
CA LEU A 101 13.66 -3.89 -1.95
C LEU A 101 15.09 -4.42 -2.10
N ASP A 102 15.49 -5.37 -1.25
CA ASP A 102 16.77 -6.09 -1.38
C ASP A 102 16.75 -7.13 -2.52
N CYS A 103 15.56 -7.59 -2.95
CA CYS A 103 15.40 -8.66 -3.94
C CYS A 103 14.91 -8.16 -5.30
N ILE A 104 14.13 -7.07 -5.33
CA ILE A 104 13.57 -6.51 -6.55
C ILE A 104 13.80 -5.00 -6.63
N ASN A 105 13.71 -4.47 -7.86
CA ASN A 105 13.81 -3.03 -8.08
C ASN A 105 12.56 -2.33 -7.54
N GLU A 106 12.74 -1.26 -6.76
CA GLU A 106 11.64 -0.45 -6.24
C GLU A 106 10.69 0.05 -7.36
N LYS A 107 11.24 0.43 -8.51
CA LYS A 107 10.47 0.90 -9.65
C LYS A 107 9.51 -0.16 -10.18
N ASP A 108 9.92 -1.42 -10.18
CA ASP A 108 9.09 -2.54 -10.64
C ASP A 108 7.99 -2.85 -9.62
N ALA A 109 8.32 -2.81 -8.33
CA ALA A 109 7.35 -2.93 -7.24
C ALA A 109 6.27 -1.82 -7.31
N LEU A 110 6.70 -0.57 -7.44
CA LEU A 110 5.80 0.57 -7.54
C LEU A 110 4.94 0.53 -8.80
N LYS A 111 5.46 0.02 -9.92
CA LYS A 111 4.66 -0.15 -11.15
C LYS A 111 3.54 -1.17 -10.95
N ALA A 112 3.82 -2.28 -10.25
CA ALA A 112 2.79 -3.27 -9.92
C ALA A 112 1.75 -2.69 -8.96
N TYR A 113 2.20 -1.98 -7.92
CA TYR A 113 1.28 -1.31 -6.97
C TYR A 113 0.45 -0.22 -7.63
N ASP A 114 1.00 0.56 -8.56
CA ASP A 114 0.28 1.58 -9.32
C ASP A 114 -0.90 0.97 -10.08
N LYS A 115 -0.66 -0.14 -10.79
CA LYS A 115 -1.72 -0.89 -11.49
C LYS A 115 -2.82 -1.34 -10.51
N THR A 116 -2.44 -2.00 -9.42
CA THR A 116 -3.37 -2.53 -8.42
C THR A 116 -4.20 -1.43 -7.75
N VAL A 117 -3.56 -0.35 -7.33
CA VAL A 117 -4.20 0.79 -6.66
C VAL A 117 -5.13 1.52 -7.63
N THR A 118 -4.69 1.76 -8.88
CA THR A 118 -5.50 2.41 -9.91
C THR A 118 -6.77 1.61 -10.18
N THR A 119 -6.66 0.30 -10.44
CA THR A 119 -7.83 -0.56 -10.67
C THR A 119 -8.79 -0.58 -9.47
N ALA A 120 -8.28 -0.53 -8.24
CA ALA A 120 -9.13 -0.46 -7.05
C ALA A 120 -9.89 0.89 -6.96
N PHE A 121 -9.23 2.00 -7.30
CA PHE A 121 -9.88 3.31 -7.31
C PHE A 121 -10.89 3.46 -8.45
N GLU A 122 -10.56 3.01 -9.67
CA GLU A 122 -11.50 3.02 -10.81
C GLU A 122 -12.81 2.33 -10.45
N LYS A 123 -12.73 1.16 -9.81
CA LYS A 123 -13.92 0.41 -9.35
C LYS A 123 -14.71 1.15 -8.27
N SER A 124 -14.05 1.89 -7.38
CA SER A 124 -14.69 2.53 -6.22
C SER A 124 -15.21 3.94 -6.48
N THR A 125 -14.74 4.64 -7.51
CA THR A 125 -15.12 6.03 -7.81
C THR A 125 -15.94 6.20 -9.08
N THR A 126 -16.46 5.10 -9.63
CA THR A 126 -17.30 5.06 -10.84
C THR A 126 -18.36 6.17 -10.84
N GLY A 127 -18.34 7.04 -11.85
CA GLY A 127 -19.34 8.11 -12.03
C GLY A 127 -19.16 9.36 -11.14
N VAL A 128 -18.15 9.36 -10.27
CA VAL A 128 -17.79 10.50 -9.41
C VAL A 128 -16.54 11.20 -9.91
N LEU A 129 -15.50 10.44 -10.24
CA LEU A 129 -14.24 10.92 -10.80
C LEU A 129 -14.07 10.39 -12.23
N ASP A 130 -13.40 11.19 -13.06
CA ASP A 130 -12.99 10.77 -14.39
C ASP A 130 -11.77 9.83 -14.31
N ASP A 131 -11.63 8.91 -15.27
CA ASP A 131 -10.54 7.90 -15.26
C ASP A 131 -9.14 8.55 -15.26
N SER A 132 -8.99 9.72 -15.89
CA SER A 132 -7.74 10.49 -15.88
C SER A 132 -7.37 11.00 -14.50
N ASP A 133 -8.38 11.42 -13.72
CA ASP A 133 -8.21 11.93 -12.36
C ASP A 133 -7.80 10.79 -11.43
N VAL A 134 -8.45 9.63 -11.58
CA VAL A 134 -8.12 8.41 -10.85
C VAL A 134 -6.69 7.96 -11.15
N THR A 135 -6.32 7.86 -12.43
CA THR A 135 -4.97 7.45 -12.86
C THR A 135 -3.91 8.42 -12.36
N CYS A 136 -4.15 9.73 -12.46
CA CYS A 136 -3.24 10.76 -11.94
C CYS A 136 -3.05 10.59 -10.42
N PHE A 137 -4.15 10.50 -9.68
CA PHE A 137 -4.14 10.41 -8.23
C PHE A 137 -3.44 9.14 -7.75
N ALA A 138 -3.84 7.97 -8.23
CA ALA A 138 -3.30 6.68 -7.82
C ALA A 138 -1.79 6.62 -8.08
N SER A 139 -1.35 7.01 -9.28
CA SER A 139 0.07 7.00 -9.63
C SER A 139 0.89 7.97 -8.79
N LYS A 140 0.37 9.17 -8.52
CA LYS A 140 1.04 10.15 -7.66
C LYS A 140 1.08 9.68 -6.20
N PHE A 141 0.01 9.07 -5.69
CA PHE A 141 -0.03 8.54 -4.34
C PHE A 141 0.95 7.38 -4.15
N VAL A 142 0.95 6.40 -5.06
CA VAL A 142 1.87 5.25 -5.00
C VAL A 142 3.33 5.70 -5.03
N LYS A 143 3.68 6.62 -5.93
CA LYS A 143 5.05 7.16 -6.04
C LYS A 143 5.48 7.95 -4.81
N THR A 144 4.58 8.75 -4.23
CA THR A 144 4.93 9.60 -3.07
C THR A 144 4.93 8.85 -1.75
N ALA A 145 4.07 7.84 -1.60
CA ALA A 145 4.08 6.95 -0.45
C ALA A 145 5.32 6.04 -0.43
N GLY A 146 5.65 5.45 -1.59
CA GLY A 146 6.74 4.47 -1.71
C GLY A 146 6.36 3.10 -1.15
N VAL A 147 7.15 2.08 -1.49
CA VAL A 147 6.87 0.66 -1.16
C VAL A 147 6.67 0.47 0.34
N GLN A 148 7.59 1.01 1.15
CA GLN A 148 7.56 0.83 2.59
C GLN A 148 6.28 1.36 3.23
N ARG A 149 5.79 2.55 2.83
CA ARG A 149 4.59 3.11 3.44
C ARG A 149 3.34 2.40 2.97
N LEU A 150 3.26 2.04 1.69
CA LEU A 150 2.11 1.32 1.14
C LEU A 150 1.88 -0.01 1.88
N LEU A 151 2.96 -0.71 2.23
CA LEU A 151 2.91 -1.94 3.02
C LEU A 151 2.64 -1.65 4.51
N SER A 152 3.37 -0.71 5.13
CA SER A 152 3.26 -0.46 6.57
C SER A 152 1.95 0.19 6.99
N SER A 153 1.32 0.93 6.07
CA SER A 153 -0.03 1.49 6.24
C SER A 153 -1.11 0.55 5.69
N GLN A 154 -0.74 -0.66 5.28
CA GLN A 154 -1.66 -1.67 4.77
C GLN A 154 -2.55 -1.16 3.63
N VAL A 155 -2.05 -0.26 2.77
CA VAL A 155 -2.73 0.11 1.52
C VAL A 155 -2.65 -1.06 0.55
N ILE A 156 -1.50 -1.74 0.56
CA ILE A 156 -1.22 -2.93 -0.23
C ILE A 156 -0.89 -4.07 0.72
N THR A 157 -1.37 -5.28 0.39
CA THR A 157 -1.01 -6.50 1.11
C THR A 157 0.39 -6.96 0.75
N ASP A 158 0.96 -7.88 1.54
CA ASP A 158 2.23 -8.54 1.24
C ASP A 158 2.24 -9.35 -0.07
N THR A 159 1.06 -9.72 -0.58
CA THR A 159 0.90 -10.35 -1.91
C THR A 159 0.80 -9.33 -3.05
N GLY A 160 0.78 -8.03 -2.75
CA GLY A 160 0.69 -6.96 -3.75
C GLY A 160 -0.75 -6.60 -4.17
N GLU A 161 -1.76 -7.07 -3.44
CA GLU A 161 -3.17 -6.75 -3.69
C GLU A 161 -3.58 -5.47 -2.94
N PHE A 162 -4.58 -4.74 -3.46
CA PHE A 162 -5.15 -3.60 -2.74
C PHE A 162 -5.90 -4.10 -1.51
N ASN A 163 -5.64 -3.53 -0.34
CA ASN A 163 -6.28 -3.96 0.89
C ASN A 163 -7.68 -3.35 1.03
N THR A 164 -8.69 -4.10 0.62
CA THR A 164 -10.10 -3.69 0.73
C THR A 164 -10.64 -3.72 2.16
N ALA A 165 -9.96 -4.38 3.10
CA ALA A 165 -10.35 -4.41 4.51
C ALA A 165 -10.06 -3.08 5.24
N GLY A 166 -9.31 -2.17 4.60
CA GLY A 166 -8.99 -0.85 5.11
C GLY A 166 -7.50 -0.66 5.36
N ALA A 167 -7.01 0.56 5.11
CA ALA A 167 -5.64 0.96 5.35
C ALA A 167 -5.52 1.68 6.71
N ASP A 168 -4.40 1.45 7.41
CA ASP A 168 -4.02 2.20 8.62
C ASP A 168 -3.08 3.35 8.22
N LEU A 169 -3.69 4.49 7.88
CA LEU A 169 -2.95 5.64 7.36
C LEU A 169 -2.45 6.53 8.51
N ASP A 170 -1.12 6.58 8.68
CA ASP A 170 -0.50 7.59 9.54
C ASP A 170 -0.64 9.00 8.94
N ALA A 171 -0.47 10.05 9.75
CA ALA A 171 -0.63 11.43 9.31
C ALA A 171 0.21 11.82 8.08
N LYS A 172 1.38 11.20 7.90
CA LYS A 172 2.24 11.47 6.75
C LYS A 172 1.76 10.73 5.51
N THR A 173 1.32 9.48 5.61
CA THR A 173 0.72 8.74 4.50
C THR A 173 -0.62 9.37 4.08
N SER A 174 -1.47 9.77 5.03
CA SER A 174 -2.69 10.54 4.76
C SER A 174 -2.39 11.89 4.12
N GLY A 175 -1.30 12.56 4.54
CA GLY A 175 -0.83 13.79 3.90
C GLY A 175 -0.44 13.59 2.44
N ASN A 176 0.32 12.54 2.14
CA ASN A 176 0.69 12.16 0.77
C ASN A 176 -0.54 11.81 -0.07
N TYR A 177 -1.49 11.07 0.50
CA TYR A 177 -2.77 10.78 -0.13
C TYR A 177 -3.51 12.07 -0.51
N ALA A 178 -3.66 12.99 0.45
CA ALA A 178 -4.38 14.24 0.22
C ALA A 178 -3.68 15.13 -0.81
N ASP A 179 -2.35 15.21 -0.79
CA ASP A 179 -1.58 15.98 -1.78
C ASP A 179 -1.65 15.37 -3.19
N ALA A 180 -1.66 14.05 -3.29
CA ALA A 180 -1.84 13.35 -4.56
C ALA A 180 -3.25 13.62 -5.11
N PHE A 181 -4.27 13.46 -4.26
CA PHE A 181 -5.67 13.63 -4.63
C PHE A 181 -5.97 15.07 -5.04
N LEU A 182 -5.66 16.06 -4.17
CA LEU A 182 -5.93 17.47 -4.43
C LEU A 182 -5.05 18.08 -5.52
N GLY A 183 -3.95 17.42 -5.87
CA GLY A 183 -3.10 17.81 -6.99
C GLY A 183 -3.54 17.24 -8.34
N CYS A 184 -4.50 16.33 -8.37
CA CYS A 184 -5.04 15.71 -9.59
C CYS A 184 -6.53 16.03 -9.78
N VAL A 185 -7.28 16.16 -8.68
CA VAL A 185 -8.73 16.35 -8.68
C VAL A 185 -9.06 17.77 -8.25
N ASP A 186 -9.85 18.48 -9.07
CA ASP A 186 -10.51 19.71 -8.64
C ASP A 186 -11.68 19.36 -7.71
N TYR A 187 -11.36 19.09 -6.45
CA TYR A 187 -12.31 18.64 -5.43
C TYR A 187 -13.54 19.56 -5.34
N GLN A 188 -13.32 20.88 -5.43
CA GLN A 188 -14.41 21.86 -5.29
C GLN A 188 -15.35 21.81 -6.49
N LYS A 189 -14.81 21.65 -7.71
CA LYS A 189 -15.59 21.44 -8.93
C LYS A 189 -16.39 20.14 -8.86
N VAL A 190 -15.75 19.03 -8.51
CA VAL A 190 -16.41 17.72 -8.40
C VAL A 190 -17.56 17.79 -7.39
N GLN A 191 -17.32 18.34 -6.19
CA GLN A 191 -18.36 18.48 -5.18
C GLN A 191 -19.52 19.37 -5.64
N ALA A 192 -19.22 20.50 -6.29
CA ALA A 192 -20.26 21.40 -6.80
C ALA A 192 -21.12 20.71 -7.88
N GLN A 193 -20.50 19.94 -8.78
CA GLN A 193 -21.20 19.16 -9.79
C GLN A 193 -22.05 18.05 -9.19
N GLN A 194 -21.56 17.34 -8.17
CA GLN A 194 -22.34 16.28 -7.50
C GLN A 194 -23.55 16.86 -6.76
N VAL A 195 -23.40 18.00 -6.08
CA VAL A 195 -24.53 18.69 -5.44
C VAL A 195 -25.54 19.19 -6.48
N ALA A 196 -25.10 19.79 -7.59
CA ALA A 196 -26.03 20.23 -8.64
C ALA A 196 -26.67 19.06 -9.42
N LYS A 197 -26.03 17.88 -9.42
CA LYS A 197 -26.63 16.63 -9.94
C LYS A 197 -27.79 16.20 -9.05
N SER A 198 -27.67 16.26 -7.73
CA SER A 198 -28.71 15.85 -6.77
C SER A 198 -29.79 16.92 -6.52
N ASP A 199 -29.43 18.21 -6.54
CA ASP A 199 -30.35 19.34 -6.41
C ASP A 199 -30.31 20.24 -7.65
N LYS A 200 -31.35 20.13 -8.49
CA LYS A 200 -31.44 20.86 -9.76
C LYS A 200 -31.65 22.36 -9.59
N THR A 201 -31.97 22.84 -8.39
CA THR A 201 -32.10 24.27 -8.08
C THR A 201 -30.75 24.97 -7.92
N ILE A 202 -29.66 24.20 -7.78
CA ILE A 202 -28.30 24.72 -7.61
C ILE A 202 -27.62 24.93 -8.96
N ASP A 203 -26.96 26.08 -9.10
CA ASP A 203 -26.01 26.39 -10.16
C ASP A 203 -24.61 25.91 -9.75
N ALA A 204 -24.09 24.92 -10.48
CA ALA A 204 -22.79 24.30 -10.19
C ALA A 204 -21.62 25.29 -10.27
N ALA A 205 -21.65 26.24 -11.21
CA ALA A 205 -20.56 27.19 -11.40
C ALA A 205 -20.52 28.24 -10.28
N LYS A 206 -21.71 28.74 -9.86
CA LYS A 206 -21.82 29.62 -8.69
C LYS A 206 -21.35 28.89 -7.42
N LEU A 207 -21.71 27.61 -7.27
CA LEU A 207 -21.34 26.80 -6.12
C LEU A 207 -19.82 26.54 -6.08
N GLU A 208 -19.24 26.14 -7.21
CA GLU A 208 -17.79 25.95 -7.36
C GLU A 208 -17.02 27.22 -6.98
N ALA A 209 -17.42 28.38 -7.52
CA ALA A 209 -16.78 29.65 -7.20
C ALA A 209 -16.87 29.99 -5.71
N CYS A 210 -18.00 29.70 -5.06
CA CYS A 210 -18.15 29.89 -3.63
C CYS A 210 -17.26 28.95 -2.81
N PHE A 211 -17.18 27.66 -3.18
CA PHE A 211 -16.29 26.70 -2.53
C PHE A 211 -14.82 27.12 -2.67
N LYS A 212 -14.37 27.51 -3.87
CA LYS A 212 -12.99 27.99 -4.10
C LYS A 212 -12.62 29.18 -3.22
N ARG A 213 -13.57 30.08 -2.95
CA ARG A 213 -13.36 31.24 -2.09
C ARG A 213 -13.37 30.92 -0.59
N THR A 214 -14.22 30.00 -0.14
CA THR A 214 -14.53 29.82 1.30
C THR A 214 -13.86 28.59 1.92
N MET A 215 -13.49 27.62 1.09
CA MET A 215 -12.91 26.33 1.47
C MET A 215 -11.59 26.13 0.73
N PRO A 216 -10.50 26.82 1.12
CA PRO A 216 -9.22 26.68 0.45
C PRO A 216 -8.70 25.23 0.49
N ILE A 217 -7.90 24.85 -0.50
CA ILE A 217 -7.35 23.49 -0.62
C ILE A 217 -6.60 23.05 0.65
N SER A 218 -5.96 23.97 1.37
CA SER A 218 -5.33 23.70 2.66
C SER A 218 -6.30 23.22 3.74
N ASP A 219 -7.52 23.76 3.77
CA ASP A 219 -8.56 23.35 4.72
C ASP A 219 -9.10 21.97 4.35
N ILE A 220 -9.30 21.73 3.05
CA ILE A 220 -9.73 20.42 2.52
C ILE A 220 -8.67 19.35 2.84
N LYS A 221 -7.38 19.66 2.64
CA LYS A 221 -6.28 18.75 3.01
C LYS A 221 -6.34 18.39 4.50
N LYS A 222 -6.46 19.39 5.39
CA LYS A 222 -6.57 19.16 6.84
C LYS A 222 -7.76 18.26 7.17
N LEU A 223 -8.89 18.49 6.52
CA LEU A 223 -10.10 17.69 6.69
C LEU A 223 -9.89 16.23 6.27
N ILE A 224 -9.32 16.00 5.08
CA ILE A 224 -9.02 14.64 4.58
C ILE A 224 -8.10 13.91 5.56
N VAL A 225 -6.99 14.56 5.95
CA VAL A 225 -6.02 13.95 6.89
C VAL A 225 -6.70 13.63 8.22
N ALA A 226 -7.43 14.59 8.81
CA ALA A 226 -8.10 14.38 10.09
C ALA A 226 -9.11 13.22 10.06
N ASN A 227 -9.88 13.10 8.97
CA ASN A 227 -10.84 12.00 8.81
C ASN A 227 -10.14 10.65 8.64
N GLN A 228 -9.11 10.58 7.80
CA GLN A 228 -8.36 9.34 7.55
C GLN A 228 -7.62 8.85 8.80
N THR A 229 -7.07 9.76 9.60
CA THR A 229 -6.34 9.41 10.83
C THR A 229 -7.23 9.35 12.07
N GLN A 230 -8.56 9.49 11.93
CA GLN A 230 -9.51 9.56 13.05
C GLN A 230 -9.07 10.57 14.14
N SER A 231 -8.59 11.73 13.73
CA SER A 231 -8.13 12.78 14.63
C SER A 231 -9.28 13.28 15.52
N SER A 232 -8.97 13.66 16.76
CA SER A 232 -9.92 14.31 17.69
C SER A 232 -10.60 15.55 17.09
N ASP A 233 -9.92 16.24 16.18
CA ASP A 233 -10.39 17.49 15.60
C ASP A 233 -11.28 17.26 14.36
N ALA A 234 -11.40 16.01 13.88
CA ALA A 234 -12.15 15.68 12.67
C ALA A 234 -13.60 16.17 12.74
N THR A 235 -14.28 15.97 13.87
CA THR A 235 -15.68 16.42 14.06
C THR A 235 -15.81 17.94 13.92
N ALA A 236 -14.90 18.70 14.55
CA ALA A 236 -14.94 20.16 14.49
C ALA A 236 -14.62 20.68 13.08
N LEU A 237 -13.66 20.05 12.39
CA LEU A 237 -13.30 20.38 11.01
C LEU A 237 -14.45 20.07 10.03
N ASN A 238 -15.12 18.92 10.17
CA ASN A 238 -16.30 18.60 9.36
C ASN A 238 -17.44 19.61 9.60
N ALA A 239 -17.76 19.92 10.85
CA ALA A 239 -18.82 20.89 11.17
C ALA A 239 -18.52 22.30 10.59
N ALA A 240 -17.25 22.73 10.64
CA ALA A 240 -16.84 24.00 10.02
C ALA A 240 -16.96 23.95 8.49
N SER A 241 -16.58 22.83 7.87
CA SER A 241 -16.72 22.59 6.43
C SER A 241 -18.20 22.59 5.99
N ASP A 242 -19.07 21.88 6.70
CA ASP A 242 -20.49 21.76 6.40
C ASP A 242 -21.22 23.10 6.51
N LYS A 243 -20.85 23.92 7.50
CA LYS A 243 -21.37 25.27 7.65
C LYS A 243 -21.03 26.13 6.43
N LYS A 244 -19.78 26.08 5.95
CA LYS A 244 -19.35 26.79 4.73
C LYS A 244 -20.09 26.26 3.50
N ALA A 245 -20.18 24.94 3.37
CA ALA A 245 -20.85 24.28 2.25
C ALA A 245 -22.33 24.66 2.16
N SER A 246 -23.04 24.64 3.29
CA SER A 246 -24.45 25.03 3.40
C SER A 246 -24.68 26.51 3.05
N ALA A 247 -23.78 27.40 3.48
CA ALA A 247 -23.85 28.81 3.12
C ALA A 247 -23.67 29.01 1.60
N CYS A 248 -22.72 28.31 0.99
CA CYS A 248 -22.48 28.35 -0.44
C CYS A 248 -23.65 27.77 -1.26
N ALA A 249 -24.26 26.67 -0.81
CA ALA A 249 -25.44 26.11 -1.48
C ALA A 249 -26.61 27.12 -1.50
N LYS A 250 -26.86 27.82 -0.39
CA LYS A 250 -27.91 28.85 -0.31
C LYS A 250 -27.67 30.02 -1.28
N SER A 251 -26.42 30.45 -1.44
CA SER A 251 -26.06 31.56 -2.34
C SER A 251 -25.93 31.16 -3.81
N SER A 252 -26.01 29.87 -4.12
CA SER A 252 -25.78 29.32 -5.47
C SER A 252 -27.06 28.80 -6.13
N LYS A 253 -28.23 29.16 -5.61
CA LYS A 253 -29.50 28.87 -6.29
C LYS A 253 -29.57 29.58 -7.64
N LYS A 254 -30.21 28.92 -8.61
CA LYS A 254 -30.46 29.45 -9.96
C LYS A 254 -31.34 30.70 -9.91
#